data_AF-A0A9D4YNK1-F1
#
_entry.id   AF-A0A9D4YNK1-F1
#
_cell.length_a   1.000
_cell.length_b   1.000
_cell.length_c   1.000
_cell.angle_alpha   90.00
_cell.angle_beta   90.00
_cell.angle_gamma   90.00
#
_symmetry.space_group_name_H-M   'P 1'
#
loop_
_entity.id
_entity.type
_entity.pdbx_description
1 polymer ?
#
loop_
_entity_poly.entity_id
_entity_poly.type
_entity_poly.pdbx_seq_one_letter_code
_entity_poly.pdbx_strand_id
1 'polypeptide(L)'
;MCRWCLIIWVAALLAALADAGPTRWAWATVMPGSHKLVIQDGKPPHVDSSMASGHGAVAWASFQDDIFESGWSYLQIESNPYVEDEQQAYAAGALEAYLTRQLMENQWANLFLPYCNNQTEYCSRVNEFLTKNLVYTREQQHKFKGSDPYWNVAHLMMRQLSGLSDVFENETLDYTHELVTVTRALIFSVMGDLFDLEVVLHRPWDSNSMSQILVCSALVKVVGDFEDIYIGHDAWFLYRGMLRIQKHYVFPWHRTAHQTGVALLSFPPFNYDVARDPGLQANAHS
;
A
#
# COMPACT_ATOMS: atom_id res chain seq x y z
N MET A 1 -8.83 -39.77 -35.61
CA MET A 1 -8.85 -38.72 -34.56
C MET A 1 -8.15 -37.50 -35.13
N CYS A 2 -8.85 -36.37 -35.20
CA CYS A 2 -8.46 -35.22 -36.01
C CYS A 2 -7.29 -34.46 -35.37
N ARG A 3 -6.13 -34.43 -36.05
CA ARG A 3 -4.91 -33.74 -35.61
C ARG A 3 -5.09 -32.23 -35.43
N TRP A 4 -6.11 -31.66 -36.08
CA TRP A 4 -6.52 -30.26 -35.96
C TRP A 4 -7.33 -29.97 -34.69
N CYS A 5 -8.02 -30.95 -34.11
CA CYS A 5 -8.74 -30.74 -32.85
C CYS A 5 -7.77 -30.52 -31.68
N LEU A 6 -6.64 -31.24 -31.63
CA LEU A 6 -5.66 -31.06 -30.54
C LEU A 6 -5.02 -29.66 -30.54
N ILE A 7 -4.77 -29.09 -31.73
CA ILE A 7 -4.14 -27.77 -31.88
C ILE A 7 -5.11 -26.65 -31.46
N ILE A 8 -6.39 -26.77 -31.83
CA ILE A 8 -7.44 -25.79 -31.45
C ILE A 8 -7.69 -25.83 -29.94
N TRP A 9 -7.67 -27.02 -29.32
CA TRP A 9 -7.80 -27.14 -27.87
C TRP A 9 -6.59 -26.59 -27.11
N VAL A 10 -5.36 -26.78 -27.61
CA VAL A 10 -4.16 -26.20 -26.99
C VAL A 10 -4.11 -24.68 -27.17
N ALA A 11 -4.53 -24.15 -28.31
CA ALA A 11 -4.61 -22.70 -28.54
C ALA A 11 -5.72 -22.03 -27.72
N ALA A 12 -6.87 -22.69 -27.52
CA ALA A 12 -7.93 -22.20 -26.66
C ALA A 12 -7.57 -22.29 -25.17
N LEU A 13 -6.76 -23.29 -24.78
CA LEU A 13 -6.22 -23.41 -23.41
C LEU A 13 -5.14 -22.34 -23.14
N LEU A 14 -4.29 -22.03 -24.13
CA LEU A 14 -3.28 -20.97 -24.03
C LEU A 14 -3.89 -19.56 -24.08
N ALA A 15 -4.96 -19.34 -24.84
CA ALA A 15 -5.69 -18.08 -24.85
C ALA A 15 -6.56 -17.86 -23.60
N ALA A 16 -6.86 -18.94 -22.84
CA ALA A 16 -7.53 -18.87 -21.55
C ALA A 16 -6.55 -18.73 -20.36
N LEU A 17 -5.24 -18.73 -20.64
CA LEU A 17 -4.14 -18.65 -19.67
C LEU A 17 -3.23 -17.42 -19.91
N ALA A 18 -3.75 -16.37 -20.56
CA ALA A 18 -2.98 -15.18 -20.87
C ALA A 18 -3.90 -13.98 -21.17
N ASP A 19 -4.58 -13.45 -20.16
CA ASP A 19 -5.03 -12.06 -20.23
C ASP A 19 -5.01 -11.46 -18.82
N ALA A 20 -4.15 -10.47 -18.61
CA ALA A 20 -4.13 -9.68 -17.40
C ALA A 20 -5.55 -9.20 -17.10
N GLY A 21 -5.99 -9.26 -15.84
CA GLY A 21 -7.33 -8.79 -15.48
C GLY A 21 -7.54 -7.34 -15.93
N PRO A 22 -8.76 -6.95 -16.36
CA PRO A 22 -9.01 -5.59 -16.82
C PRO A 22 -8.67 -4.58 -15.71
N THR A 23 -7.99 -3.49 -16.06
CA THR A 23 -7.65 -2.43 -15.10
C THR A 23 -8.92 -1.85 -14.49
N ARG A 24 -9.05 -1.98 -13.18
CA ARG A 24 -10.13 -1.37 -12.39
C ARG A 24 -9.72 0.02 -11.96
N TRP A 25 -10.67 0.95 -11.95
CA TRP A 25 -10.47 2.33 -11.54
C TRP A 25 -11.44 2.67 -10.43
N ALA A 26 -10.99 3.48 -9.49
CA ALA A 26 -11.84 4.07 -8.47
C ALA A 26 -11.34 5.46 -8.09
N TRP A 27 -12.23 6.31 -7.59
CA TRP A 27 -11.90 7.64 -7.12
C TRP A 27 -12.78 8.03 -5.95
N ALA A 28 -12.30 8.98 -5.15
CA ALA A 28 -12.90 9.30 -3.86
C ALA A 28 -13.23 10.80 -3.75
N THR A 29 -14.34 11.13 -3.10
CA THR A 29 -14.79 12.51 -2.85
C THR A 29 -15.23 12.70 -1.41
N VAL A 30 -15.01 13.89 -0.86
CA VAL A 30 -15.64 14.32 0.40
C VAL A 30 -17.08 14.77 0.13
N MET A 31 -18.02 14.30 0.95
CA MET A 31 -19.41 14.74 0.89
C MET A 31 -19.53 16.23 1.29
N PRO A 32 -20.28 17.06 0.53
CA PRO A 32 -20.44 18.48 0.86
C PRO A 32 -20.94 18.70 2.30
N GLY A 33 -20.24 19.55 3.05
CA GLY A 33 -20.59 19.88 4.44
C GLY A 33 -20.42 18.73 5.43
N SER A 34 -19.65 17.69 5.09
CA SER A 34 -19.41 16.52 5.92
C SER A 34 -17.93 16.14 5.94
N HIS A 35 -17.55 15.29 6.89
CA HIS A 35 -16.25 14.64 6.91
C HIS A 35 -16.25 13.27 6.22
N LYS A 36 -17.41 12.85 5.71
CA LYS A 36 -17.58 11.54 5.09
C LYS A 36 -17.00 11.49 3.70
N LEU A 37 -16.40 10.35 3.37
CA LEU A 37 -15.82 10.07 2.07
C LEU A 37 -16.67 9.03 1.32
N VAL A 38 -16.80 9.20 0.01
CA VAL A 38 -17.50 8.27 -0.88
C VAL A 38 -16.54 7.83 -1.97
N ILE A 39 -16.44 6.52 -2.18
CA ILE A 39 -15.67 5.91 -3.28
C ILE A 39 -16.63 5.56 -4.42
N GLN A 40 -16.20 5.83 -5.65
CA GLN A 40 -16.95 5.59 -6.87
C GLN A 40 -16.10 4.78 -7.84
N ASP A 41 -16.69 3.75 -8.43
CA ASP A 41 -16.05 2.95 -9.49
C ASP A 41 -15.93 3.75 -10.79
N GLY A 42 -14.90 3.44 -11.57
CA GLY A 42 -14.62 4.03 -12.87
C GLY A 42 -13.53 5.09 -12.82
N LYS A 43 -13.22 5.65 -14.00
CA LYS A 43 -12.24 6.73 -14.11
C LYS A 43 -12.78 8.01 -13.49
N PRO A 44 -11.95 8.83 -12.83
CA PRO A 44 -12.39 10.12 -12.33
C PRO A 44 -12.89 11.00 -13.50
N PRO A 45 -13.91 11.85 -13.30
CA PRO A 45 -14.30 12.84 -14.30
C PRO A 45 -13.10 13.74 -14.66
N HIS A 46 -13.01 14.15 -15.94
CA HIS A 46 -11.85 14.83 -16.54
C HIS A 46 -11.22 15.88 -15.60
N VAL A 47 -9.91 15.72 -15.38
CA VAL A 47 -9.01 16.54 -14.54
C VAL A 47 -8.87 17.99 -15.06
N ASP A 48 -9.51 18.33 -16.17
CA ASP A 48 -9.46 19.64 -16.79
C ASP A 48 -10.42 20.62 -16.08
N SER A 49 -9.84 21.60 -15.38
CA SER A 49 -10.44 22.84 -14.88
C SER A 49 -11.49 22.78 -13.76
N SER A 50 -12.20 21.67 -13.53
CA SER A 50 -13.19 21.56 -12.43
C SER A 50 -12.56 21.41 -11.03
N MET A 51 -11.30 20.97 -10.95
CA MET A 51 -10.54 20.76 -9.70
C MET A 51 -10.24 22.04 -8.90
N ALA A 52 -10.21 23.21 -9.54
CA ALA A 52 -9.88 24.48 -8.86
C ALA A 52 -10.96 24.95 -7.86
N SER A 53 -12.08 24.22 -7.75
CA SER A 53 -13.26 24.61 -6.96
C SER A 53 -13.52 23.77 -5.71
N GLY A 54 -12.65 22.80 -5.35
CA GLY A 54 -12.86 21.97 -4.14
C GLY A 54 -14.02 20.97 -4.22
N HIS A 55 -14.61 20.79 -5.40
CA HIS A 55 -15.72 19.87 -5.68
C HIS A 55 -15.33 18.66 -6.56
N GLY A 56 -14.03 18.45 -6.78
CA GLY A 56 -13.48 17.35 -7.58
C GLY A 56 -13.08 16.13 -6.75
N ALA A 57 -12.59 15.09 -7.44
CA ALA A 57 -11.96 13.94 -6.79
C ALA A 57 -10.83 14.39 -5.83
N VAL A 58 -10.79 13.81 -4.64
CA VAL A 58 -9.73 13.98 -3.64
C VAL A 58 -8.52 13.14 -4.02
N ALA A 59 -8.77 11.91 -4.46
CA ALA A 59 -7.77 10.98 -4.96
C ALA A 59 -8.42 10.02 -5.96
N TRP A 60 -7.61 9.40 -6.80
CA TRP A 60 -8.02 8.35 -7.73
C TRP A 60 -6.94 7.28 -7.81
N ALA A 61 -7.37 6.08 -8.19
CA ALA A 61 -6.51 4.93 -8.24
C ALA A 61 -6.89 4.00 -9.39
N SER A 62 -5.89 3.27 -9.88
CA SER A 62 -6.04 2.18 -10.83
C SER A 62 -5.39 0.93 -10.30
N PHE A 63 -6.03 -0.22 -10.51
CA PHE A 63 -5.52 -1.51 -10.09
C PHE A 63 -5.65 -2.53 -11.20
N GLN A 64 -4.54 -3.17 -11.56
CA GLN A 64 -4.47 -4.26 -12.52
C GLN A 64 -3.99 -5.51 -11.80
N ASP A 65 -4.82 -6.56 -11.80
CA ASP A 65 -4.45 -7.82 -11.19
C ASP A 65 -3.88 -8.77 -12.26
N ASP A 66 -2.57 -8.97 -12.20
CA ASP A 66 -1.81 -9.77 -13.14
C ASP A 66 -1.02 -10.89 -12.43
N ILE A 67 -1.45 -11.25 -11.21
CA ILE A 67 -0.76 -12.25 -10.37
C ILE A 67 -0.66 -13.61 -11.05
N PHE A 68 -1.65 -14.02 -11.84
CA PHE A 68 -1.62 -15.33 -12.50
C PHE A 68 -0.65 -15.39 -13.69
N GLU A 69 -0.33 -14.24 -14.31
CA GLU A 69 0.54 -14.17 -15.49
C GLU A 69 1.97 -13.81 -15.11
N SER A 70 2.17 -12.69 -14.39
CA SER A 70 3.49 -12.18 -14.02
C SER A 70 3.87 -12.46 -12.56
N GLY A 71 2.92 -12.90 -11.73
CA GLY A 71 3.12 -12.99 -10.29
C GLY A 71 3.08 -11.64 -9.58
N TRP A 72 2.59 -10.59 -10.23
CA TRP A 72 2.47 -9.23 -9.71
C TRP A 72 1.11 -8.63 -10.03
N SER A 73 0.53 -7.89 -9.09
CA SER A 73 -0.49 -6.89 -9.41
C SER A 73 0.13 -5.50 -9.42
N TYR A 74 -0.53 -4.53 -10.04
CA TYR A 74 -0.06 -3.16 -10.16
C TYR A 74 -1.12 -2.20 -9.64
N LEU A 75 -0.74 -1.33 -8.69
CA LEU A 75 -1.60 -0.31 -8.11
C LEU A 75 -0.98 1.06 -8.34
N GLN A 76 -1.77 2.00 -8.84
CA GLN A 76 -1.36 3.40 -8.95
C GLN A 76 -2.36 4.25 -8.20
N ILE A 77 -1.89 5.19 -7.39
CA ILE A 77 -2.74 6.15 -6.65
C ILE A 77 -2.16 7.55 -6.79
N GLU A 78 -3.02 8.49 -7.09
CA GLU A 78 -2.70 9.91 -7.16
C GLU A 78 -3.71 10.70 -6.34
N SER A 79 -3.28 11.83 -5.77
CA SER A 79 -4.16 12.72 -5.02
C SER A 79 -4.15 14.14 -5.56
N ASN A 80 -5.25 14.85 -5.30
CA ASN A 80 -5.50 16.17 -5.81
C ASN A 80 -4.69 17.22 -5.03
N PRO A 81 -3.78 17.98 -5.67
CA PRO A 81 -2.93 18.98 -5.01
C PRO A 81 -3.71 20.19 -4.45
N TYR A 82 -4.98 20.35 -4.80
CA TYR A 82 -5.83 21.44 -4.33
C TYR A 82 -6.70 21.08 -3.12
N VAL A 83 -6.52 19.88 -2.56
CA VAL A 83 -7.25 19.38 -1.39
C VAL A 83 -6.30 19.28 -0.20
N GLU A 84 -6.79 19.44 1.03
CA GLU A 84 -5.97 19.30 2.25
C GLU A 84 -5.27 17.93 2.33
N ASP A 85 -4.00 17.93 2.72
CA ASP A 85 -3.15 16.72 2.73
C ASP A 85 -3.73 15.58 3.57
N GLU A 86 -4.41 15.89 4.69
CA GLU A 86 -5.05 14.86 5.52
C GLU A 86 -6.16 14.12 4.77
N GLN A 87 -6.95 14.85 3.97
CA GLN A 87 -8.01 14.25 3.15
C GLN A 87 -7.40 13.45 2.00
N GLN A 88 -6.33 13.97 1.38
CA GLN A 88 -5.58 13.27 0.33
C GLN A 88 -5.04 11.93 0.86
N ALA A 89 -4.34 11.95 1.99
CA ALA A 89 -3.72 10.77 2.60
C ALA A 89 -4.77 9.73 2.99
N TYR A 90 -5.82 10.15 3.70
CA TYR A 90 -6.91 9.25 4.09
C TYR A 90 -7.61 8.64 2.86
N ALA A 91 -7.93 9.44 1.84
CA ALA A 91 -8.56 8.95 0.61
C ALA A 91 -7.67 7.96 -0.15
N ALA A 92 -6.35 8.20 -0.20
CA ALA A 92 -5.41 7.30 -0.84
C ALA A 92 -5.39 5.92 -0.18
N GLY A 93 -5.36 5.86 1.16
CA GLY A 93 -5.43 4.60 1.91
C GLY A 93 -6.76 3.86 1.70
N ALA A 94 -7.87 4.60 1.70
CA ALA A 94 -9.18 4.02 1.45
C ALA A 94 -9.30 3.43 0.03
N LEU A 95 -8.79 4.13 -1.00
CA LEU A 95 -8.78 3.64 -2.37
C LEU A 95 -7.91 2.40 -2.56
N GLU A 96 -6.74 2.35 -1.89
CA GLU A 96 -5.89 1.17 -1.86
C GLU A 96 -6.67 -0.04 -1.34
N ALA A 97 -7.18 0.05 -0.10
CA ALA A 97 -7.94 -1.03 0.50
C ALA A 97 -9.17 -1.42 -0.34
N TYR A 98 -9.85 -0.46 -0.95
CA TYR A 98 -11.03 -0.70 -1.76
C TYR A 98 -10.71 -1.53 -2.99
N LEU A 99 -9.68 -1.15 -3.75
CA LEU A 99 -9.29 -1.85 -4.97
C LEU A 99 -8.59 -3.19 -4.66
N THR A 100 -7.81 -3.28 -3.59
CA THR A 100 -7.00 -4.47 -3.28
C THR A 100 -7.61 -5.39 -2.23
N ARG A 101 -8.87 -5.14 -1.81
CA ARG A 101 -9.53 -5.84 -0.69
C ARG A 101 -9.38 -7.35 -0.74
N GLN A 102 -9.64 -7.96 -1.90
CA GLN A 102 -9.58 -9.41 -2.05
C GLN A 102 -8.17 -9.96 -1.78
N LEU A 103 -7.12 -9.28 -2.27
CA LEU A 103 -5.74 -9.67 -2.01
C LEU A 103 -5.35 -9.48 -0.55
N MET A 104 -5.82 -8.40 0.09
CA MET A 104 -5.60 -8.18 1.51
C MET A 104 -6.25 -9.27 2.37
N GLU A 105 -7.48 -9.68 2.05
CA GLU A 105 -8.16 -10.79 2.74
C GLU A 105 -7.41 -12.11 2.55
N ASN A 106 -6.99 -12.42 1.32
CA ASN A 106 -6.21 -13.63 1.03
C ASN A 106 -4.86 -13.60 1.77
N GLN A 107 -4.15 -12.48 1.75
CA GLN A 107 -2.86 -12.35 2.43
C GLN A 107 -3.01 -12.44 3.95
N TRP A 108 -4.09 -11.88 4.51
CA TRP A 108 -4.41 -12.03 5.93
C TRP A 108 -4.66 -13.49 6.30
N ALA A 109 -5.42 -14.21 5.47
CA ALA A 109 -5.66 -15.63 5.65
C ALA A 109 -4.37 -16.45 5.61
N ASN A 110 -3.47 -16.11 4.71
CA ASN A 110 -2.19 -16.79 4.56
C ASN A 110 -1.23 -16.55 5.73
N LEU A 111 -1.07 -15.30 6.16
CA LEU A 111 -0.03 -14.90 7.12
C LEU A 111 -0.53 -14.79 8.55
N PHE A 112 -1.66 -14.12 8.78
CA PHE A 112 -2.04 -13.64 10.11
C PHE A 112 -3.10 -14.47 10.82
N LEU A 113 -4.01 -15.14 10.09
CA LEU A 113 -4.93 -16.11 10.71
C LEU A 113 -4.22 -17.18 11.55
N PRO A 114 -3.13 -17.82 11.08
CA PRO A 114 -2.42 -18.80 11.88
C PRO A 114 -1.41 -18.19 12.88
N TYR A 115 -1.10 -16.89 12.76
CA TYR A 115 0.02 -16.26 13.48
C TYR A 115 -0.14 -16.30 15.00
N CYS A 116 -1.35 -16.12 15.52
CA CYS A 116 -1.64 -16.14 16.95
C CYS A 116 -2.17 -17.49 17.47
N ASN A 117 -2.21 -18.54 16.63
CA ASN A 117 -2.70 -19.85 17.06
C ASN A 117 -1.82 -20.43 18.16
N ASN A 118 -2.42 -20.75 19.32
CA ASN A 118 -1.72 -21.19 20.53
C ASN A 118 -0.67 -20.18 21.06
N GLN A 119 -0.74 -18.92 20.64
CA GLN A 119 0.20 -17.85 21.01
C GLN A 119 -0.52 -16.64 21.61
N THR A 120 -1.69 -16.86 22.24
CA THR A 120 -2.57 -15.80 22.76
C THR A 120 -1.86 -14.86 23.72
N GLU A 121 -1.00 -15.37 24.59
CA GLU A 121 -0.26 -14.55 25.57
C GLU A 121 0.76 -13.64 24.88
N TYR A 122 1.52 -14.15 23.91
CA TYR A 122 2.43 -13.35 23.10
C TYR A 122 1.66 -12.28 22.30
N CYS A 123 0.57 -12.66 21.62
CA CYS A 123 -0.22 -11.69 20.86
C CYS A 123 -0.90 -10.64 21.74
N SER A 124 -1.23 -10.96 22.99
CA SER A 124 -1.67 -9.98 23.97
C SER A 124 -0.58 -8.94 24.29
N ARG A 125 0.67 -9.37 24.46
CA ARG A 125 1.82 -8.45 24.64
C ARG A 125 2.07 -7.59 23.41
N VAL A 126 2.00 -8.16 22.20
CA VAL A 126 2.10 -7.40 20.95
C VAL A 126 1.01 -6.33 20.88
N ASN A 127 -0.24 -6.71 21.15
CA ASN A 127 -1.35 -5.77 21.13
C ASN A 127 -1.17 -4.63 22.15
N GLU A 128 -0.71 -4.95 23.37
CA GLU A 128 -0.42 -3.94 24.39
C GLU A 128 0.70 -2.99 23.94
N PHE A 129 1.78 -3.51 23.38
CA PHE A 129 2.90 -2.73 22.88
C PHE A 129 2.47 -1.78 21.75
N LEU A 130 1.78 -2.31 20.74
CA LEU A 130 1.30 -1.51 19.61
C LEU A 130 0.25 -0.48 20.04
N THR A 131 -0.62 -0.81 20.98
CA THR A 131 -1.59 0.16 21.53
C THR A 131 -0.87 1.33 22.21
N LYS A 132 0.16 1.05 23.03
CA LYS A 132 0.98 2.11 23.66
C LYS A 132 1.70 2.96 22.61
N ASN A 133 2.24 2.32 21.56
CA ASN A 133 2.90 3.02 20.46
C ASN A 133 1.92 3.93 19.69
N LEU A 134 0.71 3.46 19.38
CA LEU A 134 -0.32 4.27 18.73
C LEU A 134 -0.68 5.51 19.56
N VAL A 135 -0.86 5.36 20.87
CA VAL A 135 -1.15 6.49 21.77
C VAL A 135 0.00 7.51 21.73
N TYR A 136 1.24 7.05 21.88
CA TYR A 136 2.42 7.91 21.79
C TYR A 136 2.49 8.64 20.43
N THR A 137 2.36 7.91 19.33
CA THR A 137 2.42 8.46 17.96
C THR A 137 1.30 9.47 17.73
N ARG A 138 0.09 9.24 18.25
CA ARG A 138 -1.01 10.23 18.23
C ARG A 138 -0.64 11.50 18.99
N GLU A 139 -0.14 11.37 20.21
CA GLU A 139 0.18 12.54 21.03
C GLU A 139 1.28 13.40 20.39
N GLN A 140 2.33 12.76 19.88
CA GLN A 140 3.45 13.48 19.27
C GLN A 140 3.06 14.12 17.93
N GLN A 141 2.35 13.40 17.06
CA GLN A 141 1.96 13.95 15.76
C GLN A 141 1.07 15.19 15.90
N HIS A 142 0.10 15.19 16.83
CA HIS A 142 -0.77 16.35 17.06
C HIS A 142 -0.02 17.54 17.65
N LYS A 143 0.97 17.27 18.50
CA LYS A 143 1.80 18.31 19.10
C LYS A 143 2.69 19.02 18.08
N PHE A 144 3.15 18.29 17.05
CA PHE A 144 4.24 18.76 16.21
C PHE A 144 3.93 18.83 14.70
N LYS A 145 2.80 18.32 14.19
CA LYS A 145 2.49 18.33 12.74
C LYS A 145 2.52 19.73 12.09
N GLY A 146 2.19 20.77 12.84
CA GLY A 146 2.23 22.15 12.35
C GLY A 146 3.64 22.76 12.28
N SER A 147 4.59 22.26 13.06
CA SER A 147 5.90 22.90 13.27
C SER A 147 7.11 22.04 12.89
N ASP A 148 6.98 20.72 12.95
CA ASP A 148 8.03 19.75 12.65
C ASP A 148 7.68 18.93 11.39
N PRO A 149 8.48 19.04 10.31
CA PRO A 149 8.25 18.26 9.11
C PRO A 149 8.19 16.75 9.31
N TYR A 150 8.97 16.21 10.26
CA TYR A 150 8.96 14.78 10.56
C TYR A 150 7.59 14.33 11.08
N TRP A 151 7.05 15.06 12.05
CA TRP A 151 5.75 14.73 12.64
C TRP A 151 4.58 15.02 11.71
N ASN A 152 4.71 15.97 10.77
CA ASN A 152 3.72 16.15 9.72
C ASN A 152 3.64 14.94 8.79
N VAL A 153 4.79 14.42 8.35
CA VAL A 153 4.84 13.21 7.53
C VAL A 153 4.28 12.00 8.30
N ALA A 154 4.71 11.81 9.54
CA ALA A 154 4.19 10.73 10.39
C ALA A 154 2.66 10.84 10.55
N HIS A 155 2.14 12.06 10.71
CA HIS A 155 0.71 12.33 10.74
C HIS A 155 0.02 11.86 9.46
N LEU A 156 0.49 12.28 8.28
CA LEU A 156 -0.11 11.91 6.99
C LEU A 156 -0.05 10.40 6.74
N MET A 157 1.05 9.73 7.10
CA MET A 157 1.14 8.27 7.02
C MET A 157 0.09 7.59 7.92
N MET A 158 -0.16 8.10 9.13
CA MET A 158 -1.22 7.60 10.01
C MET A 158 -2.63 7.87 9.46
N ARG A 159 -2.84 8.98 8.74
CA ARG A 159 -4.11 9.27 8.04
C ARG A 159 -4.36 8.30 6.90
N GLN A 160 -3.34 8.01 6.10
CA GLN A 160 -3.41 6.98 5.06
C GLN A 160 -3.74 5.61 5.66
N LEU A 161 -3.05 5.22 6.73
CA LEU A 161 -3.34 3.97 7.41
C LEU A 161 -4.77 3.92 7.98
N SER A 162 -5.30 5.03 8.48
CA SER A 162 -6.69 5.11 8.95
C SER A 162 -7.69 4.84 7.84
N GLY A 163 -7.54 5.48 6.67
CA GLY A 163 -8.44 5.26 5.54
C GLY A 163 -8.37 3.83 5.00
N LEU A 164 -7.17 3.24 4.96
CA LEU A 164 -6.95 1.83 4.60
C LEU A 164 -7.65 0.90 5.60
N SER A 165 -7.51 1.20 6.89
CA SER A 165 -8.16 0.45 7.97
C SER A 165 -9.67 0.51 7.89
N ASP A 166 -10.25 1.68 7.67
CA ASP A 166 -11.71 1.85 7.70
C ASP A 166 -12.38 1.05 6.59
N VAL A 167 -11.81 1.04 5.38
CA VAL A 167 -12.31 0.15 4.33
C VAL A 167 -12.13 -1.32 4.73
N PHE A 168 -10.96 -1.70 5.24
CA PHE A 168 -10.66 -3.11 5.51
C PHE A 168 -11.53 -3.71 6.61
N GLU A 169 -11.82 -2.94 7.66
CA GLU A 169 -12.67 -3.33 8.79
C GLU A 169 -14.19 -3.11 8.52
N ASN A 170 -14.56 -2.60 7.34
CA ASN A 170 -15.95 -2.23 6.97
C ASN A 170 -16.54 -1.09 7.81
N GLU A 171 -15.70 -0.16 8.25
CA GLU A 171 -16.14 1.05 8.93
C GLU A 171 -16.67 2.10 7.94
N THR A 172 -17.44 3.06 8.47
CA THR A 172 -17.89 4.19 7.66
C THR A 172 -16.71 5.11 7.40
N LEU A 173 -16.50 5.49 6.13
CA LEU A 173 -15.40 6.39 5.77
C LEU A 173 -15.65 7.81 6.29
N ASP A 174 -14.84 8.22 7.24
CA ASP A 174 -14.80 9.56 7.80
C ASP A 174 -13.34 9.98 7.91
N TYR A 175 -12.92 10.99 7.13
CA TYR A 175 -11.52 11.36 7.12
C TYR A 175 -11.02 11.93 8.44
N THR A 176 -11.91 12.27 9.39
CA THR A 176 -11.52 12.69 10.75
C THR A 176 -11.21 11.52 11.67
N HIS A 177 -11.61 10.29 11.31
CA HIS A 177 -11.31 9.11 12.10
C HIS A 177 -9.80 8.92 12.26
N GLU A 178 -9.40 8.51 13.45
CA GLU A 178 -8.01 8.26 13.79
C GLU A 178 -7.87 6.85 14.35
N LEU A 179 -6.77 6.20 14.00
CA LEU A 179 -6.48 4.85 14.47
C LEU A 179 -6.15 4.83 15.97
N VAL A 180 -7.15 4.57 16.83
CA VAL A 180 -7.00 4.48 18.30
C VAL A 180 -6.71 3.06 18.80
N THR A 181 -6.93 2.05 17.96
CA THR A 181 -6.79 0.62 18.27
C THR A 181 -5.92 -0.10 17.25
N VAL A 182 -5.43 -1.28 17.61
CA VAL A 182 -4.69 -2.17 16.69
C VAL A 182 -5.67 -2.79 15.71
N THR A 183 -5.49 -2.51 14.41
CA THR A 183 -6.33 -3.05 13.33
C THR A 183 -5.53 -3.98 12.43
N ARG A 184 -6.19 -4.73 11.55
CA ARG A 184 -5.52 -5.64 10.60
C ARG A 184 -4.58 -4.87 9.66
N ALA A 185 -5.00 -3.67 9.28
CA ALA A 185 -4.20 -2.73 8.51
C ALA A 185 -2.89 -2.35 9.22
N LEU A 186 -2.95 -2.06 10.53
CA LEU A 186 -1.75 -1.78 11.31
C LEU A 186 -0.81 -3.00 11.35
N ILE A 187 -1.37 -4.19 11.56
CA ILE A 187 -0.60 -5.44 11.59
C ILE A 187 0.12 -5.70 10.25
N PHE A 188 -0.50 -5.39 9.11
CA PHE A 188 0.20 -5.38 7.82
C PHE A 188 1.35 -4.36 7.76
N SER A 189 1.23 -3.22 8.44
CA SER A 189 2.26 -2.16 8.46
C SER A 189 3.51 -2.62 9.19
N VAL A 190 3.30 -3.25 10.33
CA VAL A 190 4.36 -3.62 11.27
C VAL A 190 4.84 -5.05 11.06
N MET A 191 4.50 -5.68 9.92
CA MET A 191 4.88 -7.07 9.64
C MET A 191 6.39 -7.28 9.73
N GLY A 192 7.19 -6.30 9.26
CA GLY A 192 8.64 -6.32 9.41
C GLY A 192 9.08 -6.19 10.88
N ASP A 193 8.50 -5.24 11.63
CA ASP A 193 8.79 -5.05 13.05
C ASP A 193 8.40 -6.26 13.91
N LEU A 194 7.41 -7.05 13.46
CA LEU A 194 7.00 -8.26 14.17
C LEU A 194 8.15 -9.26 14.28
N PHE A 195 9.12 -9.29 13.37
CA PHE A 195 10.29 -10.16 13.48
C PHE A 195 11.09 -9.87 14.76
N ASP A 196 11.36 -8.59 15.04
CA ASP A 196 12.08 -8.17 16.24
C ASP A 196 11.20 -8.27 17.49
N LEU A 197 9.90 -7.96 17.37
CA LEU A 197 8.95 -8.07 18.48
C LEU A 197 8.73 -9.52 18.91
N GLU A 198 8.81 -10.50 18.01
CA GLU A 198 8.82 -11.92 18.39
C GLU A 198 9.94 -12.22 19.40
N VAL A 199 11.14 -11.68 19.19
CA VAL A 199 12.28 -11.88 20.07
C VAL A 199 12.11 -11.12 21.39
N VAL A 200 11.81 -9.81 21.31
CA VAL A 200 11.75 -8.92 22.47
C VAL A 200 10.56 -9.26 23.38
N LEU A 201 9.42 -9.66 22.82
CA LEU A 201 8.24 -10.06 23.59
C LEU A 201 8.18 -11.56 23.84
N HIS A 202 9.30 -12.27 23.66
CA HIS A 202 9.48 -13.68 24.03
C HIS A 202 8.41 -14.59 23.44
N ARG A 203 8.22 -14.56 22.12
CA ARG A 203 7.36 -15.52 21.42
C ARG A 203 7.95 -16.94 21.58
N PRO A 204 7.19 -17.91 22.08
CA PRO A 204 7.56 -19.32 21.99
C PRO A 204 7.71 -19.76 20.53
N TRP A 205 8.74 -20.55 20.22
CA TRP A 205 8.96 -21.02 18.86
C TRP A 205 7.80 -21.91 18.36
N ASP A 206 7.34 -21.64 17.13
CA ASP A 206 6.35 -22.46 16.42
C ASP A 206 6.43 -22.22 14.90
N SER A 207 5.82 -23.11 14.10
CA SER A 207 5.88 -23.05 12.63
C SER A 207 5.07 -21.90 12.01
N ASN A 208 4.35 -21.10 12.80
CA ASN A 208 3.67 -19.89 12.34
C ASN A 208 4.45 -18.61 12.61
N SER A 209 5.57 -18.67 13.34
CA SER A 209 6.49 -17.54 13.51
C SER A 209 6.89 -16.98 12.14
N MET A 210 6.94 -15.65 12.03
CA MET A 210 7.39 -15.01 10.79
C MET A 210 8.92 -14.92 10.72
N SER A 211 9.62 -15.03 11.86
CA SER A 211 11.09 -15.00 11.95
C SER A 211 11.80 -16.25 11.42
N GLN A 212 11.08 -17.15 10.73
CA GLN A 212 11.66 -18.37 10.17
C GLN A 212 12.65 -18.10 9.03
N ILE A 213 12.48 -17.00 8.27
CA ILE A 213 13.36 -16.61 7.16
C ILE A 213 13.53 -15.08 7.22
N LEU A 214 14.75 -14.60 7.44
CA LEU A 214 15.02 -13.18 7.71
C LEU A 214 16.12 -12.54 6.84
N VAL A 215 16.67 -13.27 5.87
CA VAL A 215 17.85 -12.79 5.12
C VAL A 215 17.50 -12.48 3.68
N CYS A 216 17.48 -11.21 3.31
CA CYS A 216 17.43 -10.81 1.90
C CYS A 216 18.85 -10.78 1.32
N SER A 217 18.95 -10.76 -0.01
CA SER A 217 20.22 -10.50 -0.70
C SER A 217 20.13 -9.22 -1.54
N ALA A 218 21.26 -8.51 -1.65
CA ALA A 218 21.34 -7.28 -2.42
C ALA A 218 22.67 -7.20 -3.17
N LEU A 219 22.67 -6.56 -4.33
CA LEU A 219 23.86 -6.34 -5.15
C LEU A 219 23.89 -4.90 -5.65
N VAL A 220 25.02 -4.23 -5.42
CA VAL A 220 25.33 -2.94 -6.04
C VAL A 220 26.51 -3.16 -6.97
N LYS A 221 26.31 -2.87 -8.26
CA LYS A 221 27.29 -3.11 -9.31
C LYS A 221 27.48 -1.86 -10.14
N VAL A 222 28.66 -1.26 -10.03
CA VAL A 222 29.14 -0.24 -10.97
C VAL A 222 29.62 -0.94 -12.25
N VAL A 223 29.20 -0.43 -13.41
CA VAL A 223 29.50 -1.00 -14.73
C VAL A 223 30.22 0.01 -15.63
N GLY A 224 30.94 -0.50 -16.63
CA GLY A 224 31.82 0.30 -17.47
C GLY A 224 32.92 0.99 -16.66
N ASP A 225 33.39 2.14 -17.14
CA ASP A 225 34.28 3.06 -16.42
C ASP A 225 33.47 4.08 -15.60
N PHE A 226 32.64 3.58 -14.66
CA PHE A 226 31.71 4.39 -13.85
C PHE A 226 30.57 5.05 -14.65
N GLU A 227 30.15 4.44 -15.76
CA GLU A 227 29.08 4.96 -16.62
C GLU A 227 27.69 4.75 -16.03
N ASP A 228 27.50 3.66 -15.27
CA ASP A 228 26.21 3.34 -14.66
C ASP A 228 26.38 2.50 -13.37
N ILE A 229 25.31 2.46 -12.58
CA ILE A 229 25.18 1.70 -11.35
C ILE A 229 23.90 0.88 -11.39
N TYR A 230 24.04 -0.44 -11.36
CA TYR A 230 22.94 -1.37 -11.15
C TYR A 230 22.78 -1.67 -9.67
N ILE A 231 21.53 -1.67 -9.21
CA ILE A 231 21.14 -2.00 -7.85
C ILE A 231 20.05 -3.06 -7.95
N GLY A 232 20.31 -4.22 -7.35
CA GLY A 232 19.38 -5.34 -7.30
C GLY A 232 19.14 -5.79 -5.86
N HIS A 233 17.94 -6.29 -5.60
CA HIS A 233 17.52 -6.83 -4.31
C HIS A 233 16.65 -8.06 -4.56
N ASP A 234 16.81 -9.08 -3.72
CA ASP A 234 16.03 -10.32 -3.75
C ASP A 234 15.56 -10.60 -2.32
N ALA A 235 14.24 -10.47 -2.13
CA ALA A 235 13.61 -10.65 -0.85
C ALA A 235 13.37 -12.13 -0.57
N TRP A 236 13.90 -12.64 0.54
CA TRP A 236 13.59 -14.00 0.97
C TRP A 236 12.48 -13.97 1.99
N PHE A 237 11.39 -14.65 1.70
CA PHE A 237 10.24 -14.66 2.57
C PHE A 237 9.48 -15.98 2.49
N LEU A 238 8.48 -16.14 3.38
CA LEU A 238 7.61 -17.31 3.37
C LEU A 238 6.82 -17.36 2.07
N TYR A 239 6.73 -18.54 1.43
CA TYR A 239 5.95 -18.72 0.19
C TYR A 239 4.47 -18.32 0.33
N ARG A 240 3.90 -18.49 1.53
CA ARG A 240 2.53 -18.03 1.83
C ARG A 240 2.37 -16.50 1.81
N GLY A 241 3.47 -15.73 1.74
CA GLY A 241 3.46 -14.28 1.61
C GLY A 241 3.56 -13.76 0.17
N MET A 242 3.56 -14.61 -0.85
CA MET A 242 3.83 -14.25 -2.26
C MET A 242 2.64 -13.63 -3.02
N LEU A 243 1.68 -13.00 -2.34
CA LEU A 243 0.73 -12.10 -3.00
C LEU A 243 1.37 -10.71 -3.07
N ARG A 244 1.74 -10.29 -4.29
CA ARG A 244 2.61 -9.13 -4.50
C ARG A 244 1.91 -8.07 -5.31
N ILE A 245 2.06 -6.82 -4.87
CA ILE A 245 1.53 -5.64 -5.56
C ILE A 245 2.67 -4.65 -5.71
N GLN A 246 3.03 -4.33 -6.95
CA GLN A 246 3.86 -3.17 -7.23
C GLN A 246 2.99 -1.92 -7.16
N LYS A 247 3.43 -0.93 -6.40
CA LYS A 247 2.63 0.25 -6.09
C LYS A 247 3.35 1.53 -6.51
N HIS A 248 2.60 2.46 -7.09
CA HIS A 248 3.08 3.77 -7.49
C HIS A 248 2.19 4.85 -6.89
N TYR A 249 2.78 5.76 -6.11
CA TYR A 249 2.07 6.85 -5.45
C TYR A 249 2.58 8.21 -5.88
N VAL A 250 1.65 9.09 -6.23
CA VAL A 250 1.91 10.49 -6.55
C VAL A 250 1.12 11.36 -5.59
N PHE A 251 1.77 11.76 -4.50
CA PHE A 251 1.17 12.56 -3.44
C PHE A 251 1.83 13.94 -3.37
N PRO A 252 1.09 15.01 -3.68
CA PRO A 252 1.56 16.39 -3.55
C PRO A 252 1.42 16.93 -2.11
N TRP A 253 1.85 16.16 -1.11
CA TRP A 253 1.79 16.57 0.30
C TRP A 253 2.76 17.71 0.61
N HIS A 254 2.50 18.47 1.66
CA HIS A 254 3.35 19.55 2.13
C HIS A 254 4.30 19.04 3.22
N ARG A 255 5.51 19.62 3.33
CA ARG A 255 6.46 19.16 4.39
C ARG A 255 5.98 19.56 5.78
N THR A 256 5.29 20.69 5.92
CA THR A 256 4.58 21.08 7.15
C THR A 256 3.18 21.55 6.79
N ALA A 257 2.24 21.48 7.73
CA ALA A 257 0.86 21.92 7.52
C ALA A 257 0.69 23.40 7.13
N HIS A 258 1.76 24.21 7.19
CA HIS A 258 1.76 25.64 6.86
C HIS A 258 2.58 26.00 5.61
N GLN A 259 3.20 25.02 4.94
CA GLN A 259 3.94 25.29 3.71
C GLN A 259 3.00 25.47 2.52
N THR A 260 3.37 26.39 1.63
CA THR A 260 2.74 26.57 0.32
C THR A 260 3.66 25.96 -0.73
N GLY A 261 3.18 24.93 -1.45
CA GLY A 261 3.92 24.30 -2.56
C GLY A 261 3.99 22.78 -2.45
N VAL A 262 3.83 22.12 -3.60
CA VAL A 262 3.82 20.67 -3.76
C VAL A 262 5.20 20.09 -3.39
N ALA A 263 5.28 19.32 -2.30
CA ALA A 263 6.38 18.40 -2.10
C ALA A 263 5.92 17.02 -2.57
N LEU A 264 6.42 16.56 -3.72
CA LEU A 264 6.23 15.16 -4.12
C LEU A 264 7.00 14.29 -3.15
N LEU A 265 6.31 13.81 -2.11
CA LEU A 265 6.83 12.82 -1.21
C LEU A 265 6.40 11.46 -1.74
N SER A 266 7.33 10.77 -2.40
CA SER A 266 7.17 9.35 -2.70
C SER A 266 7.45 8.58 -1.41
N PHE A 267 6.39 8.13 -0.75
CA PHE A 267 6.51 7.17 0.35
C PHE A 267 6.43 5.76 -0.23
N PRO A 268 7.32 4.83 0.18
CA PRO A 268 7.15 3.44 -0.18
C PRO A 268 5.96 2.85 0.59
N PRO A 269 4.98 2.25 -0.09
CA PRO A 269 3.93 1.49 0.57
C PRO A 269 4.41 0.18 1.19
N PHE A 270 3.66 -0.20 2.22
CA PHE A 270 3.25 -1.55 2.59
C PHE A 270 3.56 -2.65 1.57
N ASN A 271 4.51 -3.52 1.96
CA ASN A 271 5.16 -4.58 1.17
C ASN A 271 5.89 -4.05 -0.08
N TYR A 272 7.21 -3.92 0.06
CA TYR A 272 8.12 -3.49 -0.99
C TYR A 272 8.18 -4.49 -2.16
N ASP A 273 8.02 -3.96 -3.38
CA ASP A 273 9.08 -4.00 -4.41
C ASP A 273 8.94 -2.75 -5.30
N VAL A 274 10.01 -1.98 -5.43
CA VAL A 274 10.07 -0.78 -6.26
C VAL A 274 10.59 -1.20 -7.64
N ALA A 275 9.70 -1.43 -8.60
CA ALA A 275 10.15 -1.46 -10.00
C ALA A 275 10.21 -0.02 -10.55
N ARG A 276 11.34 0.28 -11.19
CA ARG A 276 11.64 1.55 -11.88
C ARG A 276 10.53 1.90 -12.89
N ASP A 277 10.26 3.19 -12.99
CA ASP A 277 9.46 3.81 -14.04
C ASP A 277 9.98 3.42 -15.45
N PRO A 278 9.15 2.84 -16.34
CA PRO A 278 9.49 2.60 -17.74
C PRO A 278 9.65 3.89 -18.58
N GLY A 279 9.19 5.05 -18.08
CA GLY A 279 9.10 6.32 -18.80
C GLY A 279 10.41 7.05 -19.07
N LEU A 280 11.55 6.57 -18.55
CA LEU A 280 12.88 7.16 -18.81
C LEU A 280 13.61 6.57 -20.04
N GLN A 281 12.95 5.73 -20.83
CA GLN A 281 13.43 5.34 -22.16
C GLN A 281 12.90 6.28 -23.25
N ALA A 282 13.39 7.51 -23.28
CA ALA A 282 13.36 8.32 -24.49
C ALA A 282 14.65 9.15 -24.57
N ASN A 283 15.46 8.84 -25.59
CA ASN A 283 16.66 9.55 -26.07
C ASN A 283 18.01 8.98 -25.60
N ALA A 284 18.37 7.84 -26.18
CA ALA A 284 19.76 7.56 -26.56
C ALA A 284 19.77 6.66 -27.80
N HIS A 285 19.44 7.25 -28.96
CA HIS A 285 19.90 6.73 -30.25
C HIS A 285 21.17 7.49 -30.64
N SER A 286 22.32 6.81 -30.52
CA SER A 286 23.48 6.90 -31.41
C SER A 286 24.52 5.88 -30.98
#